data_AF-A0A2T6DUP6-F1
#
_entry.id   AF-A0A2T6DUP6-F1
#
_cell.length_a   1.000
_cell.length_b   1.000
_cell.length_c   1.000
_cell.angle_alpha   90.00
_cell.angle_beta   90.00
_cell.angle_gamma   90.00
#
_symmetry.space_group_name_H-M   'P 1'
#
loop_
_entity.id
_entity.type
_entity.pdbx_description
1 polymer ?
#
loop_
_entity_poly.entity_id
_entity_poly.type
_entity_poly.pdbx_seq_one_letter_code
_entity_poly.pdbx_strand_id
1 'polypeptide(L)'
;MESFRQGAVLRGPLDGVAGNWDEWYHHEASADERQAVEHAGASEAAQEEFVEWILCTWSSEANLKGNQDAARHVLQQLALLPPFASWPAMRRVRERARDGAISAVVLADPHTGQDTDVRPVTARLLPQWTDKTSSAVQTEGFEADAADVEVPRAAAASVLAGSGFAYLSLLWLAAGRRSHPAAARYLLRAGWLGIGGLVAWMLWGPDPGAQLRWFALSLLLLWLAVAGFSLALLVREISRARRIGKTWAGRLKDDLLLLQMPGRLRVKGGSAGLAFCLAAIGAAARAYPAGLSRSWIWRNLQDRMTADGATWAATGVITSDGFLQPVALEPKIQACVAHSSIQRLITPRQRAASRAPEADPRPIPPEIVRLRPAPQPELRRAPAVGYAAEASSLRIRRCRHVAEAVFSIGGFASWAQVATNVVALALSASVIAALPDLRYIIVPPAAPAVVPPSSPSPYFLWVSLDTPHPEYFQVVLESPIWANRRANVAERNGAPASVRAEIRLTRVEKSERVLDQGTVYIERRPRFLSRSYAPGERVGRYSFSYLSRLPDE
;
A
#
# COMPACT_ATOMS: atom_id res chain seq x y z
N MET A 1 -30.81 -10.15 -43.10
CA MET A 1 -30.35 -10.59 -41.76
C MET A 1 -29.63 -9.46 -40.97
N GLU A 2 -29.79 -8.16 -41.31
CA GLU A 2 -28.84 -7.13 -40.83
C GLU A 2 -29.41 -5.78 -40.34
N SER A 3 -30.69 -5.44 -40.47
CA SER A 3 -31.09 -4.02 -40.29
C SER A 3 -31.08 -3.52 -38.83
N PHE A 4 -31.52 -4.32 -37.83
CA PHE A 4 -31.43 -3.91 -36.41
C PHE A 4 -29.98 -3.93 -35.88
N ARG A 5 -29.06 -4.63 -36.58
CA ARG A 5 -27.62 -4.62 -36.32
C ARG A 5 -26.88 -3.48 -37.07
N GLN A 6 -27.44 -2.93 -38.16
CA GLN A 6 -26.81 -1.91 -39.02
C GLN A 6 -27.04 -0.43 -38.62
N GLY A 7 -27.68 -0.18 -37.47
CA GLY A 7 -27.32 0.99 -36.65
C GLY A 7 -27.78 2.35 -37.17
N ALA A 8 -29.08 2.58 -37.30
CA ALA A 8 -29.63 3.92 -37.08
C ALA A 8 -29.98 4.11 -35.59
N VAL A 9 -30.68 3.14 -34.99
CA VAL A 9 -31.18 3.16 -33.61
C VAL A 9 -30.06 3.25 -32.56
N LEU A 10 -28.96 2.53 -32.77
CA LEU A 10 -27.82 2.49 -31.85
C LEU A 10 -26.74 3.55 -32.15
N ARG A 11 -26.90 4.38 -33.20
CA ARG A 11 -25.92 5.44 -33.55
C ARG A 11 -26.29 6.84 -33.02
N GLY A 12 -27.42 6.95 -32.31
CA GLY A 12 -27.82 8.16 -31.60
C GLY A 12 -27.02 8.39 -30.29
N PRO A 13 -27.27 9.51 -29.59
CA PRO A 13 -26.66 9.76 -28.28
C PRO A 13 -26.97 8.61 -27.31
N LEU A 14 -25.98 8.22 -26.50
CA LEU A 14 -26.08 7.04 -25.62
C LEU A 14 -27.30 7.10 -24.68
N ASP A 15 -27.71 8.29 -24.24
CA ASP A 15 -28.82 8.48 -23.30
C ASP A 15 -30.21 8.36 -23.96
N GLY A 16 -30.28 8.28 -25.29
CA GLY A 16 -31.53 8.22 -26.07
C GLY A 16 -31.83 6.86 -26.71
N VAL A 17 -30.98 5.84 -26.49
CA VAL A 17 -31.10 4.56 -27.19
C VAL A 17 -32.41 3.84 -26.88
N ALA A 18 -32.89 3.94 -25.64
CA ALA A 18 -34.20 3.41 -25.26
C ALA A 18 -35.35 4.04 -26.07
N GLY A 19 -35.39 5.38 -26.15
CA GLY A 19 -36.44 6.10 -26.87
C GLY A 19 -36.38 5.83 -28.37
N ASN A 20 -35.17 5.86 -28.94
CA ASN A 20 -34.96 5.54 -30.35
C ASN A 20 -35.37 4.10 -30.69
N TRP A 21 -35.13 3.15 -29.77
CA TRP A 21 -35.56 1.77 -29.96
C TRP A 21 -37.08 1.65 -29.95
N ASP A 22 -37.74 2.29 -28.99
CA ASP A 22 -39.19 2.25 -28.85
C ASP A 22 -39.87 2.85 -30.09
N GLU A 23 -39.42 4.02 -30.52
CA GLU A 23 -39.91 4.72 -31.71
C GLU A 23 -39.71 3.87 -32.96
N TRP A 24 -38.49 3.37 -33.19
CA TRP A 24 -38.19 2.54 -34.35
C TRP A 24 -38.97 1.22 -34.34
N TYR A 25 -38.99 0.48 -33.23
CA TYR A 25 -39.61 -0.85 -33.17
C TYR A 25 -41.13 -0.79 -33.38
N HIS A 26 -41.79 0.23 -32.83
CA HIS A 26 -43.24 0.38 -32.94
C HIS A 26 -43.69 1.08 -34.22
N HIS A 27 -42.94 2.04 -34.74
CA HIS A 27 -43.40 2.91 -35.83
C HIS A 27 -42.66 2.74 -37.15
N GLU A 28 -41.40 2.29 -37.15
CA GLU A 28 -40.56 2.26 -38.36
C GLU A 28 -40.16 0.85 -38.81
N ALA A 29 -40.10 -0.11 -37.88
CA ALA A 29 -39.66 -1.47 -38.17
C ALA A 29 -40.66 -2.23 -39.05
N SER A 30 -40.17 -2.75 -40.17
CA SER A 30 -40.90 -3.65 -41.08
C SER A 30 -41.15 -5.03 -40.46
N ALA A 31 -42.06 -5.80 -41.07
CA ALA A 31 -42.44 -7.13 -40.58
C ALA A 31 -41.24 -8.10 -40.51
N ASP A 32 -40.37 -8.08 -41.51
CA ASP A 32 -39.17 -8.92 -41.57
C ASP A 32 -38.17 -8.59 -40.44
N GLU A 33 -38.10 -7.32 -40.04
CA GLU A 33 -37.21 -6.86 -38.96
C GLU A 33 -37.74 -7.28 -37.60
N ARG A 34 -39.06 -7.19 -37.39
CA ARG A 34 -39.70 -7.70 -36.18
C ARG A 34 -39.53 -9.22 -36.07
N GLN A 35 -39.70 -9.95 -37.18
CA GLN A 35 -39.45 -11.39 -37.22
C GLN A 35 -37.99 -11.75 -36.91
N ALA A 36 -37.03 -10.93 -37.37
CA ALA A 36 -35.61 -11.12 -37.04
C ALA A 36 -35.32 -10.90 -35.55
N VAL A 37 -35.96 -9.92 -34.91
CA VAL A 37 -35.86 -9.69 -33.46
C VAL A 37 -36.51 -10.84 -32.69
N GLU A 38 -37.67 -11.33 -33.12
CA GLU A 38 -38.32 -12.52 -32.54
C GLU A 38 -37.44 -13.77 -32.68
N HIS A 39 -36.79 -13.96 -33.82
CA HIS A 39 -35.87 -15.07 -34.05
C HIS A 39 -34.65 -14.99 -33.12
N ALA A 40 -34.08 -13.80 -32.92
CA ALA A 40 -33.02 -13.57 -31.93
C ALA A 40 -33.50 -13.85 -30.49
N GLY A 41 -34.79 -13.61 -30.21
CA GLY A 41 -35.43 -13.93 -28.94
C GLY A 41 -35.80 -15.40 -28.76
N ALA A 42 -35.78 -16.22 -29.82
CA ALA A 42 -36.32 -17.59 -29.81
C ALA A 42 -35.47 -18.60 -29.01
N SER A 43 -34.17 -18.33 -28.81
CA SER A 43 -33.29 -19.22 -28.04
C SER A 43 -32.33 -18.43 -27.15
N GLU A 44 -31.96 -18.99 -26.00
CA GLU A 44 -31.01 -18.34 -25.08
C GLU A 44 -29.63 -18.14 -25.73
N ALA A 45 -29.19 -19.05 -26.59
CA ALA A 45 -27.94 -18.93 -27.33
C ALA A 45 -27.92 -17.71 -28.27
N ALA A 46 -29.02 -17.48 -29.02
CA ALA A 46 -29.14 -16.31 -29.91
C ALA A 46 -29.22 -14.99 -29.11
N GLN A 47 -29.86 -15.02 -27.94
CA GLN A 47 -29.89 -13.87 -27.04
C GLN A 47 -28.51 -13.56 -26.45
N GLU A 48 -27.73 -14.59 -26.08
CA GLU A 48 -26.35 -14.43 -25.61
C GLU A 48 -25.43 -13.91 -26.72
N GLU A 49 -25.57 -14.42 -27.95
CA GLU A 49 -24.85 -13.90 -29.12
C GLU A 49 -25.15 -12.41 -29.36
N PHE A 50 -26.40 -11.97 -29.17
CA PHE A 50 -26.75 -10.56 -29.28
C PHE A 50 -26.08 -9.70 -28.19
N VAL A 51 -26.08 -10.18 -26.93
CA VAL A 51 -25.42 -9.48 -25.83
C VAL A 51 -23.91 -9.39 -26.07
N GLU A 52 -23.28 -10.48 -26.53
CA GLU A 52 -21.86 -10.52 -26.87
C GLU A 52 -21.54 -9.60 -28.06
N TRP A 53 -22.39 -9.58 -29.09
CA TRP A 53 -22.24 -8.69 -30.23
C TRP A 53 -22.25 -7.21 -29.80
N ILE A 54 -23.15 -6.79 -28.89
CA ILE A 54 -23.14 -5.41 -28.38
C ILE A 54 -21.84 -5.10 -27.61
N LEU A 55 -21.39 -6.03 -26.77
CA LEU A 55 -20.20 -5.84 -25.95
C LEU A 55 -18.90 -5.80 -26.76
N CYS A 56 -18.76 -6.67 -27.76
CA CYS A 56 -17.52 -6.92 -28.47
C CYS A 56 -17.45 -6.22 -29.82
N THR A 57 -18.52 -6.30 -30.62
CA THR A 57 -18.52 -5.88 -32.02
C THR A 57 -19.04 -4.46 -32.17
N TRP A 58 -20.26 -4.17 -31.72
CA TRP A 58 -20.86 -2.84 -31.80
C TRP A 58 -20.01 -1.77 -31.10
N SER A 59 -19.46 -2.09 -29.92
CA SER A 59 -18.64 -1.14 -29.17
C SER A 59 -17.37 -0.71 -29.91
N SER A 60 -16.82 -1.60 -30.74
CA SER A 60 -15.67 -1.34 -31.60
C SER A 60 -16.05 -0.52 -32.83
N GLU A 61 -17.19 -0.83 -33.45
CA GLU A 61 -17.73 -0.14 -34.63
C GLU A 61 -18.18 1.29 -34.31
N ALA A 62 -18.78 1.52 -33.13
CA ALA A 62 -19.20 2.82 -32.65
C ALA A 62 -18.01 3.73 -32.24
N ASN A 63 -16.76 3.30 -32.44
CA ASN A 63 -15.53 4.02 -32.13
C ASN A 63 -15.49 4.58 -30.70
N LEU A 64 -15.99 3.80 -29.73
CA LEU A 64 -16.12 4.22 -28.33
C LEU A 64 -14.78 4.21 -27.57
N LYS A 65 -13.65 4.30 -28.28
CA LYS A 65 -12.27 4.37 -27.75
C LYS A 65 -11.96 3.33 -26.67
N GLY A 66 -12.54 2.13 -26.78
CA GLY A 66 -12.36 1.02 -25.84
C GLY A 66 -13.12 1.16 -24.52
N ASN A 67 -14.13 2.04 -24.45
CA ASN A 67 -15.02 2.16 -23.29
C ASN A 67 -16.05 1.02 -23.26
N GLN A 68 -15.93 0.13 -22.27
CA GLN A 68 -16.86 -1.00 -22.09
C GLN A 68 -18.17 -0.63 -21.38
N ASP A 69 -18.20 0.48 -20.64
CA ASP A 69 -19.38 0.90 -19.89
C ASP A 69 -20.47 1.49 -20.80
N ALA A 70 -20.11 2.04 -21.95
CA ALA A 70 -21.06 2.51 -22.96
C ALA A 70 -21.92 1.35 -23.52
N ALA A 71 -21.29 0.23 -23.91
CA ALA A 71 -22.01 -0.96 -24.36
C ALA A 71 -22.90 -1.56 -23.25
N ARG A 72 -22.39 -1.59 -22.01
CA ARG A 72 -23.19 -2.01 -20.85
C ARG A 72 -24.35 -1.07 -20.56
N HIS A 73 -24.24 0.21 -20.90
CA HIS A 73 -25.31 1.20 -20.72
C HIS A 73 -26.42 1.00 -21.74
N VAL A 74 -26.06 0.83 -23.01
CA VAL A 74 -26.99 0.44 -24.07
C VAL A 74 -27.73 -0.84 -23.71
N LEU A 75 -27.01 -1.89 -23.31
CA LEU A 75 -27.62 -3.16 -22.92
C LEU A 75 -28.61 -3.01 -21.76
N GLN A 76 -28.34 -2.10 -20.82
CA GLN A 76 -29.26 -1.88 -19.70
C GLN A 76 -30.51 -1.13 -20.08
N GLN A 77 -30.39 -0.14 -20.96
CA GLN A 77 -31.55 0.54 -21.52
C GLN A 77 -32.44 -0.44 -22.29
N LEU A 78 -31.83 -1.24 -23.19
CA LEU A 78 -32.54 -2.24 -23.97
C LEU A 78 -33.18 -3.32 -23.08
N ALA A 79 -32.49 -3.78 -22.04
CA ALA A 79 -33.00 -4.82 -21.15
C ALA A 79 -34.29 -4.45 -20.40
N LEU A 80 -34.70 -3.18 -20.42
CA LEU A 80 -35.96 -2.69 -19.83
C LEU A 80 -37.11 -2.62 -20.85
N LEU A 81 -36.84 -2.76 -22.14
CA LEU A 81 -37.81 -2.55 -23.21
C LEU A 81 -38.29 -3.86 -23.85
N PRO A 82 -39.53 -3.94 -24.36
CA PRO A 82 -39.94 -5.04 -25.23
C PRO A 82 -39.13 -5.08 -26.54
N PRO A 83 -38.81 -6.27 -27.09
CA PRO A 83 -39.04 -7.60 -26.51
C PRO A 83 -37.94 -8.05 -25.53
N PHE A 84 -36.82 -7.32 -25.42
CA PHE A 84 -35.65 -7.70 -24.60
C PHE A 84 -35.95 -7.91 -23.11
N ALA A 85 -36.95 -7.22 -22.57
CA ALA A 85 -37.39 -7.37 -21.18
C ALA A 85 -37.73 -8.83 -20.84
N SER A 86 -38.30 -9.58 -21.79
CA SER A 86 -38.68 -10.98 -21.62
C SER A 86 -37.52 -11.97 -21.79
N TRP A 87 -36.38 -11.54 -22.35
CA TRP A 87 -35.24 -12.41 -22.67
C TRP A 87 -34.49 -12.87 -21.40
N PRO A 88 -34.31 -14.19 -21.18
CA PRO A 88 -33.46 -14.73 -20.12
C PRO A 88 -32.03 -14.15 -20.10
N ALA A 89 -31.36 -13.98 -21.24
CA ALA A 89 -30.01 -13.43 -21.26
C ALA A 89 -29.95 -11.98 -20.73
N MET A 90 -30.99 -11.18 -21.02
CA MET A 90 -31.11 -9.79 -20.54
C MET A 90 -31.45 -9.72 -19.04
N ARG A 91 -32.01 -10.78 -18.45
CA ARG A 91 -32.20 -10.87 -16.99
C ARG A 91 -30.86 -10.77 -16.26
N ARG A 92 -29.83 -11.47 -16.76
CA ARG A 92 -28.48 -11.43 -16.18
C ARG A 92 -27.88 -10.03 -16.28
N VAL A 93 -28.14 -9.30 -17.37
CA VAL A 93 -27.72 -7.90 -17.54
C VAL A 93 -28.37 -7.00 -16.49
N ARG A 94 -29.67 -7.20 -16.22
CA ARG A 94 -30.40 -6.45 -15.17
C ARG A 94 -29.89 -6.77 -13.77
N GLU A 95 -29.63 -8.04 -13.47
CA GLU A 95 -29.13 -8.47 -12.16
C GLU A 95 -27.72 -7.92 -11.88
N ARG A 96 -26.82 -7.98 -12.87
CA ARG A 96 -25.44 -7.47 -12.76
C ARG A 96 -25.32 -5.96 -12.84
N ALA A 97 -26.43 -5.25 -13.09
CA ALA A 97 -26.41 -3.80 -13.24
C ALA A 97 -25.90 -3.06 -12.00
N ARG A 98 -25.97 -3.70 -10.84
CA ARG A 98 -25.57 -3.17 -9.53
C ARG A 98 -24.26 -3.77 -9.00
N ASP A 99 -23.56 -4.57 -9.80
CA ASP A 99 -22.32 -5.21 -9.36
C ASP A 99 -21.27 -4.15 -8.98
N GLY A 100 -20.77 -4.27 -7.75
CA GLY A 100 -19.84 -3.33 -7.15
C GLY A 100 -20.38 -1.93 -6.85
N ALA A 101 -21.71 -1.78 -6.75
CA ALA A 101 -22.32 -0.57 -6.19
C ALA A 101 -21.98 -0.46 -4.69
N ILE A 102 -21.58 0.74 -4.26
CA ILE A 102 -21.40 1.06 -2.84
C ILE A 102 -22.61 1.89 -2.43
N SER A 103 -23.17 1.59 -1.26
CA SER A 103 -24.39 2.28 -0.82
C SER A 103 -24.09 3.66 -0.21
N ALA A 104 -24.86 4.66 -0.59
CA ALA A 104 -24.94 5.94 0.10
C ALA A 104 -25.99 5.86 1.22
N VAL A 105 -25.69 6.48 2.36
CA VAL A 105 -26.67 6.64 3.43
C VAL A 105 -27.38 7.99 3.24
N VAL A 106 -28.63 7.92 2.79
CA VAL A 106 -29.47 9.07 2.47
C VAL A 106 -30.47 9.23 3.61
N LEU A 107 -30.35 10.31 4.37
CA LEU A 107 -31.37 10.63 5.36
C LEU A 107 -32.45 11.43 4.66
N ALA A 108 -33.69 10.95 4.71
CA ALA A 108 -34.83 11.71 4.23
C ALA A 108 -35.03 12.96 5.10
N ASP A 109 -35.59 14.01 4.52
CA ASP A 109 -36.22 15.07 5.29
C ASP A 109 -37.33 14.41 6.14
N PRO A 110 -37.45 14.69 7.46
CA PRO A 110 -38.43 14.08 8.36
C PRO A 110 -39.91 14.22 7.92
N HIS A 111 -40.18 14.88 6.80
CA HIS A 111 -41.52 15.08 6.23
C HIS A 111 -41.78 14.28 4.94
N THR A 112 -40.80 13.56 4.38
CA THR A 112 -40.96 12.94 3.04
C THR A 112 -40.44 11.50 2.88
N GLY A 113 -39.93 10.83 3.92
CA GLY A 113 -39.40 9.47 3.75
C GLY A 113 -39.22 8.66 5.03
N GLN A 114 -38.86 7.39 4.86
CA GLN A 114 -38.43 6.52 5.96
C GLN A 114 -37.08 7.03 6.49
N ASP A 115 -36.97 7.25 7.80
CA ASP A 115 -35.80 7.84 8.48
C ASP A 115 -34.48 7.05 8.31
N THR A 116 -34.53 5.89 7.65
CA THR A 116 -33.44 4.92 7.54
C THR A 116 -33.20 4.45 6.09
N ASP A 117 -32.92 5.37 5.17
CA ASP A 117 -32.73 5.01 3.75
C ASP A 117 -31.24 4.82 3.38
N VAL A 118 -30.92 3.60 2.92
CA VAL A 118 -29.58 3.24 2.42
C VAL A 118 -29.74 2.75 0.99
N ARG A 119 -29.12 3.47 0.04
CA ARG A 119 -29.36 3.25 -1.40
C ARG A 119 -28.06 2.89 -2.11
N PRO A 120 -28.04 1.89 -3.00
CA PRO A 120 -26.89 1.61 -3.82
C PRO A 120 -26.65 2.77 -4.79
N VAL A 121 -25.39 3.22 -4.89
CA VAL A 121 -24.96 4.18 -5.91
C VAL A 121 -24.20 3.42 -6.99
N THR A 122 -24.67 3.54 -8.22
CA THR A 122 -23.95 3.09 -9.42
C THR A 122 -23.42 4.29 -10.18
N ALA A 123 -22.28 4.09 -10.85
CA ALA A 123 -21.67 5.11 -11.67
C ALA A 123 -21.18 4.48 -12.97
N ARG A 124 -21.33 5.21 -14.07
CA ARG A 124 -20.83 4.86 -15.39
C ARG A 124 -20.04 6.02 -15.95
N LEU A 125 -18.98 5.70 -16.66
CA LEU A 125 -18.22 6.69 -17.40
C LEU A 125 -18.52 6.51 -18.88
N LEU A 126 -19.15 7.49 -19.51
CA LEU A 126 -19.62 7.44 -20.89
C LEU A 126 -18.86 8.48 -21.73
N PRO A 127 -18.40 8.16 -22.95
CA PRO A 127 -17.75 9.13 -23.79
C PRO A 127 -18.72 10.27 -24.14
N GLN A 128 -18.26 11.53 -24.05
CA GLN A 128 -19.10 12.67 -24.45
C GLN A 128 -19.42 12.60 -25.95
N TRP A 129 -20.71 12.56 -26.29
CA TRP A 129 -21.19 12.51 -27.66
C TRP A 129 -21.50 13.94 -28.14
N THR A 130 -20.57 14.51 -28.92
CA THR A 130 -20.64 15.73 -29.75
C THR A 130 -21.12 17.07 -29.17
N ASP A 131 -21.76 17.14 -28.00
CA ASP A 131 -22.23 18.41 -27.44
C ASP A 131 -21.61 18.69 -26.06
N LYS A 132 -20.55 19.51 -26.05
CA LYS A 132 -19.80 19.95 -24.86
C LYS A 132 -20.61 20.88 -23.93
N THR A 133 -21.87 21.14 -24.26
CA THR A 133 -22.76 22.03 -23.51
C THR A 133 -23.41 21.32 -22.31
N SER A 134 -23.42 19.98 -22.29
CA SER A 134 -23.92 19.17 -21.18
C SER A 134 -22.99 19.22 -19.95
N SER A 135 -23.56 19.18 -18.74
CA SER A 135 -22.80 19.10 -17.49
C SER A 135 -21.93 17.85 -17.48
N ALA A 136 -20.69 17.96 -16.99
CA ALA A 136 -19.75 16.83 -16.99
C ALA A 136 -20.14 15.67 -16.06
N VAL A 137 -21.12 15.90 -15.18
CA VAL A 137 -21.81 14.89 -14.39
C VAL A 137 -23.31 14.97 -14.66
N GLN A 138 -23.94 13.81 -14.87
CA GLN A 138 -25.39 13.68 -14.97
C GLN A 138 -25.89 12.76 -13.85
N THR A 139 -27.04 13.08 -13.26
CA THR A 139 -27.67 12.28 -12.21
C THR A 139 -28.95 11.64 -12.74
N GLU A 140 -29.13 10.35 -12.47
CA GLU A 140 -30.32 9.60 -12.85
C GLU A 140 -31.01 9.02 -11.62
N GLY A 141 -32.32 9.25 -11.50
CA GLY A 141 -33.10 8.80 -10.35
C GLY A 141 -32.92 9.66 -9.10
N PHE A 142 -32.14 10.74 -9.16
CA PHE A 142 -32.03 11.74 -8.11
C PHE A 142 -31.59 13.11 -8.65
N GLU A 143 -31.86 14.16 -7.89
CA GLU A 143 -31.41 15.53 -8.11
C GLU A 143 -30.34 15.88 -7.06
N ALA A 144 -29.24 16.49 -7.50
CA ALA A 144 -28.19 17.01 -6.63
C ALA A 144 -27.63 18.30 -7.20
N ASP A 145 -27.11 19.18 -6.33
CA ASP A 145 -26.44 20.39 -6.78
C ASP A 145 -25.14 20.03 -7.51
N ALA A 146 -24.78 20.81 -8.54
CA ALA A 146 -23.59 20.54 -9.35
C ALA A 146 -22.31 20.42 -8.51
N ALA A 147 -22.18 21.22 -7.46
CA ALA A 147 -21.04 21.15 -6.54
C ALA A 147 -20.96 19.82 -5.76
N ASP A 148 -22.11 19.26 -5.37
CA ASP A 148 -22.19 18.01 -4.59
C ASP A 148 -21.78 16.77 -5.40
N VAL A 149 -21.75 16.88 -6.74
CA VAL A 149 -21.34 15.79 -7.64
C VAL A 149 -19.98 16.04 -8.32
N GLU A 150 -19.61 17.30 -8.58
CA GLU A 150 -18.32 17.67 -9.14
C GLU A 150 -17.16 17.53 -8.15
N VAL A 151 -17.37 17.87 -6.87
CA VAL A 151 -16.33 17.74 -5.84
C VAL A 151 -15.91 16.27 -5.64
N PRO A 152 -16.84 15.29 -5.53
CA PRO A 152 -16.49 13.86 -5.54
C PRO A 152 -15.76 13.41 -6.80
N ARG A 153 -16.13 13.92 -7.98
CA ARG A 153 -15.43 13.62 -9.24
C ARG A 153 -13.98 14.11 -9.20
N ALA A 154 -13.75 15.34 -8.75
CA ALA A 154 -12.41 15.91 -8.58
C ALA A 154 -11.59 15.13 -7.55
N ALA A 155 -12.19 14.75 -6.42
CA ALA A 155 -11.56 13.92 -5.39
C ALA A 155 -11.17 12.53 -5.93
N ALA A 156 -12.03 11.90 -6.72
CA ALA A 156 -11.73 10.64 -7.39
C ALA A 156 -10.52 10.79 -8.33
N ALA A 157 -10.47 11.85 -9.15
CA ALA A 157 -9.31 12.14 -10.01
C ALA A 157 -8.02 12.38 -9.18
N SER A 158 -8.13 13.04 -8.02
CA SER A 158 -7.00 13.24 -7.10
C SER A 158 -6.48 11.91 -6.51
N VAL A 159 -7.36 10.99 -6.13
CA VAL A 159 -6.99 9.66 -5.61
C VAL A 159 -6.36 8.78 -6.70
N LEU A 160 -6.76 8.96 -7.96
CA LEU A 160 -6.21 8.21 -9.08
C LEU A 160 -4.80 8.68 -9.47
N ALA A 161 -4.50 9.98 -9.44
CA ALA A 161 -3.24 10.50 -9.99
C ALA A 161 -2.58 11.68 -9.24
N GLY A 162 -3.30 12.32 -8.33
CA GLY A 162 -2.93 13.56 -7.64
C GLY A 162 -2.42 13.36 -6.21
N SER A 163 -2.78 14.30 -5.33
CA SER A 163 -2.40 14.28 -3.91
C SER A 163 -2.99 13.07 -3.18
N GLY A 164 -4.23 12.70 -3.50
CA GLY A 164 -4.85 11.50 -2.94
C GLY A 164 -4.12 10.21 -3.32
N PHE A 165 -3.55 10.12 -4.53
CA PHE A 165 -2.73 8.99 -4.94
C PHE A 165 -1.40 8.92 -4.16
N ALA A 166 -0.78 10.08 -3.89
CA ALA A 166 0.42 10.14 -3.06
C ALA A 166 0.12 9.64 -1.64
N TYR A 167 -1.02 10.05 -1.06
CA TYR A 167 -1.46 9.55 0.24
C TYR A 167 -1.73 8.04 0.23
N LEU A 168 -2.43 7.53 -0.79
CA LEU A 168 -2.66 6.09 -0.97
C LEU A 168 -1.32 5.33 -1.08
N SER A 169 -0.35 5.89 -1.81
CA SER A 169 0.99 5.31 -1.96
C SER A 169 1.73 5.26 -0.62
N LEU A 170 1.64 6.30 0.22
CA LEU A 170 2.24 6.31 1.56
C LEU A 170 1.59 5.28 2.50
N LEU A 171 0.26 5.16 2.49
CA LEU A 171 -0.43 4.10 3.24
C LEU A 171 0.01 2.71 2.77
N TRP A 172 0.11 2.51 1.46
CA TRP A 172 0.57 1.26 0.88
C TRP A 172 2.05 0.98 1.15
N LEU A 173 2.89 2.02 1.26
CA LEU A 173 4.28 1.90 1.69
C LEU A 173 4.38 1.37 3.12
N ALA A 174 3.60 1.95 4.03
CA ALA A 174 3.65 1.65 5.45
C ALA A 174 3.04 0.28 5.79
N ALA A 175 1.84 0.00 5.27
CA ALA A 175 1.02 -1.14 5.70
C ALA A 175 0.47 -2.00 4.56
N GLY A 176 0.84 -1.69 3.31
CA GLY A 176 0.27 -2.32 2.12
C GLY A 176 0.84 -3.71 1.84
N ARG A 177 -0.05 -4.67 1.59
CA ARG A 177 0.27 -6.00 1.10
C ARG A 177 1.01 -5.89 -0.22
N ARG A 178 2.13 -6.60 -0.33
CA ARG A 178 2.94 -6.67 -1.54
C ARG A 178 2.57 -7.90 -2.35
N SER A 179 2.08 -7.68 -3.57
CA SER A 179 1.95 -8.77 -4.54
C SER A 179 3.21 -8.86 -5.37
N HIS A 180 4.18 -9.60 -4.85
CA HIS A 180 5.38 -9.95 -5.60
C HIS A 180 5.22 -11.36 -6.18
N PRO A 181 5.79 -11.62 -7.38
CA PRO A 181 5.97 -12.98 -7.86
C PRO A 181 6.57 -13.87 -6.77
N ALA A 182 6.22 -15.16 -6.76
CA ALA A 182 6.68 -16.09 -5.73
C ALA A 182 8.21 -16.04 -5.56
N ALA A 183 8.96 -16.08 -6.67
CA ALA A 183 10.42 -15.97 -6.67
C ALA A 183 10.93 -14.70 -5.97
N ALA A 184 10.38 -13.53 -6.29
CA ALA A 184 10.79 -12.27 -5.66
C ALA A 184 10.50 -12.26 -4.15
N ARG A 185 9.40 -12.88 -3.69
CA ARG A 185 9.11 -13.03 -2.25
C ARG A 185 10.15 -13.89 -1.55
N TYR A 186 10.52 -15.03 -2.15
CA TYR A 186 11.53 -15.91 -1.57
C TYR A 186 12.91 -15.27 -1.55
N LEU A 187 13.31 -14.60 -2.64
CA LEU A 187 14.59 -13.89 -2.73
C LEU A 187 14.69 -12.77 -1.68
N LEU A 188 13.64 -11.95 -1.51
CA LEU A 188 13.64 -10.91 -0.49
C LEU A 188 13.70 -11.48 0.93
N ARG A 189 12.95 -12.55 1.21
CA ARG A 189 13.00 -13.22 2.52
C ARG A 189 14.38 -13.82 2.79
N ALA A 190 14.94 -14.55 1.82
CA ALA A 190 16.27 -15.13 1.93
C ALA A 190 17.34 -14.04 2.11
N GLY A 191 17.22 -12.91 1.38
CA GLY A 191 18.10 -11.76 1.51
C GLY A 191 18.05 -11.14 2.91
N TRP A 192 16.86 -10.83 3.43
CA TRP A 192 16.73 -10.28 4.79
C TRP A 192 17.15 -11.26 5.88
N LEU A 193 16.89 -12.57 5.72
CA LEU A 193 17.40 -13.60 6.63
C LEU A 193 18.92 -13.71 6.57
N GLY A 194 19.52 -13.62 5.38
CA GLY A 194 20.97 -13.60 5.20
C GLY A 194 21.60 -12.37 5.86
N ILE A 195 21.02 -11.19 5.67
CA ILE A 195 21.46 -9.95 6.34
C ILE A 195 21.36 -10.10 7.86
N GLY A 196 20.21 -10.54 8.38
CA GLY A 196 20.01 -10.75 9.81
C GLY A 196 20.98 -11.78 10.39
N GLY A 197 21.21 -12.87 9.67
CA GLY A 197 22.17 -13.92 10.04
C GLY A 197 23.60 -13.41 10.06
N LEU A 198 24.03 -12.63 9.05
CA LEU A 198 25.35 -12.01 9.00
C LEU A 198 25.56 -11.01 10.13
N VAL A 199 24.59 -10.12 10.38
CA VAL A 199 24.64 -9.16 11.49
C VAL A 199 24.73 -9.90 12.82
N ALA A 200 23.89 -10.91 13.05
CA ALA A 200 23.90 -11.69 14.28
C ALA A 200 25.21 -12.47 14.46
N TRP A 201 25.74 -13.06 13.39
CA TRP A 201 27.01 -13.78 13.42
C TRP A 201 28.19 -12.84 13.69
N MET A 202 28.20 -11.66 13.09
CA MET A 202 29.20 -10.64 13.39
C MET A 202 29.09 -10.19 14.86
N LEU A 203 27.89 -10.02 15.43
CA LEU A 203 27.73 -9.58 16.83
C LEU A 203 28.01 -10.67 17.87
N TRP A 204 27.61 -11.92 17.63
CA TRP A 204 27.64 -12.99 18.65
C TRP A 204 28.36 -14.27 18.22
N GLY A 205 28.73 -14.40 16.95
CA GLY A 205 29.40 -15.58 16.40
C GLY A 205 30.89 -15.66 16.77
N PRO A 206 31.59 -16.73 16.39
CA PRO A 206 33.04 -16.85 16.55
C PRO A 206 33.79 -15.77 15.76
N ASP A 207 35.07 -15.56 16.09
CA ASP A 207 35.88 -14.57 15.38
C ASP A 207 36.21 -15.04 13.95
N PRO A 208 35.82 -14.29 12.90
CA PRO A 208 36.16 -14.61 11.50
C PRO A 208 37.66 -14.57 11.16
N GLY A 209 38.49 -13.89 11.97
CA GLY A 209 39.89 -13.63 11.62
C GLY A 209 40.03 -13.00 10.23
N ALA A 210 40.85 -13.61 9.37
CA ALA A 210 41.12 -13.10 8.01
C ALA A 210 39.88 -13.01 7.10
N GLN A 211 38.81 -13.75 7.41
CA GLN A 211 37.58 -13.75 6.61
C GLN A 211 36.68 -12.54 6.89
N LEU A 212 36.97 -11.74 7.94
CA LEU A 212 36.11 -10.63 8.39
C LEU A 212 35.78 -9.64 7.26
N ARG A 213 36.77 -9.35 6.41
CA ARG A 213 36.62 -8.47 5.24
C ARG A 213 35.56 -8.99 4.26
N TRP A 214 35.55 -10.30 4.01
CA TRP A 214 34.57 -10.92 3.12
C TRP A 214 33.18 -10.93 3.72
N PHE A 215 33.05 -11.12 5.04
CA PHE A 215 31.77 -11.02 5.73
C PHE A 215 31.20 -9.60 5.67
N ALA A 216 32.03 -8.58 5.96
CA ALA A 216 31.64 -7.18 5.87
C ALA A 216 31.23 -6.76 4.44
N LEU A 217 32.03 -7.15 3.44
CA LEU A 217 31.73 -6.87 2.04
C LEU A 217 30.43 -7.57 1.60
N SER A 218 30.26 -8.84 1.97
CA SER A 218 29.04 -9.61 1.67
C SER A 218 27.81 -8.99 2.31
N LEU A 219 27.90 -8.55 3.57
CA LEU A 219 26.81 -7.87 4.26
C LEU A 219 26.40 -6.58 3.53
N LEU A 220 27.37 -5.74 3.17
CA LEU A 220 27.11 -4.47 2.47
C LEU A 220 26.49 -4.71 1.09
N LEU A 221 27.09 -5.59 0.29
CA LEU A 221 26.61 -5.91 -1.06
C LEU A 221 25.21 -6.55 -1.02
N LEU A 222 24.98 -7.48 -0.10
CA LEU A 222 23.68 -8.12 0.07
C LEU A 222 22.62 -7.10 0.51
N TRP A 223 22.95 -6.22 1.46
CA TRP A 223 22.04 -5.16 1.89
C TRP A 223 21.68 -4.20 0.74
N LEU A 224 22.68 -3.72 -0.02
CA LEU A 224 22.46 -2.87 -1.18
C LEU A 224 21.61 -3.57 -2.25
N ALA A 225 21.88 -4.84 -2.54
CA ALA A 225 21.12 -5.61 -3.52
C ALA A 225 19.66 -5.79 -3.08
N VAL A 226 19.42 -6.17 -1.83
CA VAL A 226 18.06 -6.38 -1.29
C VAL A 226 17.28 -5.06 -1.20
N ALA A 227 17.92 -3.98 -0.73
CA ALA A 227 17.32 -2.65 -0.64
C ALA A 227 17.00 -2.10 -2.03
N GLY A 228 17.95 -2.18 -2.97
CA GLY A 228 17.77 -1.73 -4.35
C GLY A 228 16.69 -2.52 -5.09
N PHE A 229 16.67 -3.85 -4.93
CA PHE A 229 15.64 -4.70 -5.54
C PHE A 229 14.25 -4.41 -4.95
N SER A 230 14.14 -4.24 -3.64
CA SER A 230 12.89 -3.86 -2.97
C SER A 230 12.36 -2.51 -3.48
N LEU A 231 13.26 -1.52 -3.57
CA LEU A 231 12.93 -0.18 -4.07
C LEU A 231 12.51 -0.23 -5.55
N ALA A 232 13.19 -1.01 -6.39
CA ALA A 232 12.86 -1.16 -7.80
C ALA A 232 11.46 -1.76 -8.01
N LEU A 233 11.11 -2.82 -7.27
CA LEU A 233 9.77 -3.42 -7.33
C LEU A 233 8.69 -2.43 -6.89
N LEU A 234 8.99 -1.66 -5.84
CA LEU A 234 8.10 -0.66 -5.29
C LEU A 234 7.84 0.49 -6.27
N VAL A 235 8.92 1.10 -6.78
CA VAL A 235 8.85 2.20 -7.76
C VAL A 235 8.13 1.73 -9.01
N ARG A 236 8.37 0.50 -9.46
CA ARG A 236 7.69 -0.09 -10.61
C ARG A 236 6.18 -0.19 -10.39
N GLU A 237 5.72 -0.69 -9.25
CA GLU A 237 4.28 -0.84 -9.00
C GLU A 237 3.59 0.52 -8.83
N ILE A 238 4.19 1.43 -8.04
CA ILE A 238 3.66 2.79 -7.86
C ILE A 238 3.61 3.54 -9.20
N SER A 239 4.65 3.41 -10.03
CA SER A 239 4.69 4.05 -11.34
C SER A 239 3.63 3.50 -12.29
N ARG A 240 3.41 2.18 -12.29
CA ARG A 240 2.36 1.54 -13.09
C ARG A 240 0.98 1.99 -12.63
N ALA A 241 0.71 1.93 -11.32
CA ALA A 241 -0.53 2.40 -10.74
C ALA A 241 -0.76 3.87 -11.07
N ARG A 242 0.25 4.74 -10.93
CA ARG A 242 0.14 6.16 -11.25
C ARG A 242 -0.11 6.42 -12.73
N ARG A 243 0.52 5.67 -13.65
CA ARG A 243 0.29 5.82 -15.09
C ARG A 243 -1.15 5.47 -15.47
N ILE A 244 -1.65 4.33 -14.99
CA ILE A 244 -3.03 3.91 -15.21
C ILE A 244 -4.00 4.93 -14.58
N GLY A 245 -3.73 5.32 -13.35
CA GLY A 245 -4.54 6.30 -12.63
C GLY A 245 -4.54 7.66 -13.31
N LYS A 246 -3.43 8.13 -13.91
CA LYS A 246 -3.39 9.34 -14.74
C LYS A 246 -4.29 9.22 -15.96
N THR A 247 -4.27 8.09 -16.66
CA THR A 247 -5.17 7.84 -17.79
C THR A 247 -6.62 7.91 -17.33
N TRP A 248 -6.98 7.21 -16.26
CA TRP A 248 -8.34 7.22 -15.72
C TRP A 248 -8.77 8.57 -15.18
N ALA A 249 -7.88 9.33 -14.53
CA ALA A 249 -8.16 10.69 -14.06
C ALA A 249 -8.37 11.67 -15.22
N GLY A 250 -7.68 11.48 -16.35
CA GLY A 250 -7.95 12.21 -17.59
C GLY A 250 -9.33 11.86 -18.14
N ARG A 251 -9.64 10.57 -18.26
CA ARG A 251 -10.96 10.09 -18.69
C ARG A 251 -12.10 10.61 -17.81
N LEU A 252 -11.93 10.59 -16.50
CA LEU A 252 -12.95 11.09 -15.57
C LEU A 252 -13.23 12.60 -15.74
N LYS A 253 -12.26 13.35 -16.28
CA LYS A 253 -12.42 14.78 -16.60
C LYS A 253 -13.08 14.99 -17.96
N ASP A 254 -12.68 14.20 -18.95
CA ASP A 254 -13.07 14.35 -20.35
C ASP A 254 -14.41 13.69 -20.69
N ASP A 255 -14.74 12.58 -20.01
CA ASP A 255 -15.92 11.77 -20.25
C ASP A 255 -17.06 12.15 -19.28
N LEU A 256 -18.30 11.89 -19.69
CA LEU A 256 -19.51 12.11 -18.89
C LEU A 256 -19.59 11.07 -17.76
N LEU A 257 -19.70 11.53 -16.52
CA LEU A 257 -19.98 10.67 -15.38
C LEU A 257 -21.49 10.60 -15.15
N LEU A 258 -22.11 9.46 -15.44
CA LEU A 258 -23.51 9.20 -15.11
C LEU A 258 -23.59 8.53 -13.73
N LEU A 259 -24.11 9.26 -12.74
CA LEU A 259 -24.40 8.75 -11.40
C LEU A 259 -25.87 8.33 -11.32
N GLN A 260 -26.13 7.11 -10.87
CA GLN A 260 -27.49 6.60 -10.73
C GLN A 260 -27.75 6.21 -9.28
N MET A 261 -28.90 6.63 -8.75
CA MET A 261 -29.39 6.25 -7.44
C MET A 261 -30.92 6.14 -7.49
N PRO A 262 -31.52 5.02 -7.05
CA PRO A 262 -32.96 4.84 -7.16
C PRO A 262 -33.72 5.71 -6.14
N GLY A 263 -34.85 6.31 -6.55
CA GLY A 263 -35.85 6.87 -5.62
C GLY A 263 -36.43 8.24 -5.95
N ARG A 264 -36.02 8.91 -7.03
CA ARG A 264 -36.39 10.31 -7.36
C ARG A 264 -36.14 11.26 -6.19
N LEU A 265 -34.99 11.10 -5.55
CA LEU A 265 -34.63 11.83 -4.33
C LEU A 265 -33.96 13.16 -4.67
N ARG A 266 -34.17 14.19 -3.86
CA ARG A 266 -33.33 15.39 -3.90
C ARG A 266 -32.28 15.32 -2.81
N VAL A 267 -31.04 15.04 -3.19
CA VAL A 267 -29.91 14.96 -2.26
C VAL A 267 -29.57 16.38 -1.81
N LYS A 268 -29.73 16.63 -0.51
CA LYS A 268 -29.32 17.88 0.13
C LYS A 268 -28.09 17.64 0.99
N GLY A 269 -27.03 18.38 0.70
CA GLY A 269 -25.77 18.35 1.44
C GLY A 269 -24.86 17.21 0.98
N GLY A 270 -23.57 17.51 0.81
CA GLY A 270 -22.56 16.61 0.25
C GLY A 270 -22.21 15.35 1.05
N SER A 271 -23.05 14.90 1.99
CA SER A 271 -22.77 13.74 2.86
C SER A 271 -22.78 12.39 2.15
N ALA A 272 -23.31 12.34 0.92
CA ALA A 272 -23.19 11.21 -0.01
C ALA A 272 -21.91 11.27 -0.86
N GLY A 273 -21.12 12.34 -0.75
CA GLY A 273 -19.95 12.58 -1.58
C GLY A 273 -18.97 11.42 -1.60
N LEU A 274 -18.70 10.79 -0.44
CA LEU A 274 -17.81 9.62 -0.37
C LEU A 274 -18.31 8.43 -1.21
N ALA A 275 -19.61 8.15 -1.22
CA ALA A 275 -20.17 7.09 -2.06
C ALA A 275 -20.02 7.45 -3.54
N PHE A 276 -20.31 8.70 -3.94
CA PHE A 276 -20.14 9.18 -5.31
C PHE A 276 -18.68 9.10 -5.78
N CYS A 277 -17.73 9.48 -4.93
CA CYS A 277 -16.31 9.42 -5.24
C CYS A 277 -15.82 7.97 -5.44
N LEU A 278 -16.23 7.04 -4.58
CA LEU A 278 -15.86 5.64 -4.72
C LEU A 278 -16.52 5.00 -5.94
N ALA A 279 -17.78 5.35 -6.22
CA ALA A 279 -18.48 4.91 -7.42
C ALA A 279 -17.77 5.41 -8.70
N ALA A 280 -17.33 6.67 -8.73
CA ALA A 280 -16.57 7.25 -9.84
C ALA A 280 -15.22 6.54 -10.08
N ILE A 281 -14.48 6.19 -9.02
CA ILE A 281 -13.23 5.40 -9.13
C ILE A 281 -13.54 4.02 -9.75
N GLY A 282 -14.59 3.35 -9.27
CA GLY A 282 -15.02 2.06 -9.80
C GLY A 282 -15.49 2.13 -11.25
N ALA A 283 -16.20 3.22 -11.63
CA ALA A 283 -16.63 3.45 -13.00
C ALA A 283 -15.45 3.61 -13.96
N ALA A 284 -14.44 4.42 -13.59
CA ALA A 284 -13.25 4.59 -14.42
C ALA A 284 -12.50 3.26 -14.65
N ALA A 285 -12.43 2.41 -13.63
CA ALA A 285 -11.81 1.09 -13.72
C ALA A 285 -12.61 0.10 -14.59
N ARG A 286 -13.95 0.13 -14.51
CA ARG A 286 -14.84 -0.72 -15.32
C ARG A 286 -14.94 -0.30 -16.78
N ALA A 287 -14.95 1.00 -17.05
CA ALA A 287 -14.99 1.55 -18.39
C ALA A 287 -13.71 1.24 -19.18
N TYR A 288 -12.54 1.26 -18.52
CA TYR A 288 -11.23 1.10 -19.16
C TYR A 288 -10.38 -0.02 -18.53
N PRO A 289 -10.77 -1.30 -18.67
CA PRO A 289 -10.16 -2.42 -17.95
C PRO A 289 -8.77 -2.83 -18.45
N ALA A 290 -8.35 -2.41 -19.66
CA ALA A 290 -7.07 -2.78 -20.25
C ALA A 290 -5.85 -2.48 -19.35
N GLY A 291 -5.97 -1.48 -18.46
CA GLY A 291 -4.95 -1.13 -17.47
C GLY A 291 -4.87 -2.07 -16.26
N LEU A 292 -5.95 -2.77 -15.90
CA LEU A 292 -6.05 -3.57 -14.67
C LEU A 292 -5.03 -4.72 -14.62
N SER A 293 -4.74 -5.35 -15.77
CA SER A 293 -3.73 -6.43 -15.86
C SER A 293 -2.31 -5.95 -15.55
N ARG A 294 -2.06 -4.63 -15.57
CA ARG A 294 -0.73 -4.04 -15.40
C ARG A 294 -0.46 -3.49 -14.00
N SER A 295 -1.48 -3.27 -13.17
CA SER A 295 -1.31 -2.89 -11.75
C SER A 295 -2.10 -3.80 -10.83
N TRP A 296 -1.42 -4.32 -9.82
CA TRP A 296 -2.05 -5.11 -8.78
C TRP A 296 -2.96 -4.25 -7.89
N ILE A 297 -2.56 -3.02 -7.57
CA ILE A 297 -3.34 -2.11 -6.69
C ILE A 297 -4.74 -1.91 -7.27
N TRP A 298 -4.83 -1.48 -8.53
CA TRP A 298 -6.12 -1.19 -9.15
C TRP A 298 -6.95 -2.45 -9.43
N ARG A 299 -6.31 -3.54 -9.85
CA ARG A 299 -7.00 -4.82 -10.05
C ARG A 299 -7.63 -5.33 -8.76
N ASN A 300 -6.84 -5.39 -7.70
CA ASN A 300 -7.32 -5.91 -6.42
C ASN A 300 -8.39 -4.99 -5.81
N LEU A 301 -8.31 -3.67 -6.01
CA LEU A 301 -9.41 -2.76 -5.66
C LEU A 301 -10.69 -3.11 -6.44
N GLN A 302 -10.59 -3.26 -7.76
CA GLN A 302 -11.74 -3.58 -8.60
C GLN A 302 -12.36 -4.92 -8.24
N ASP A 303 -11.54 -5.96 -8.07
CA ASP A 303 -12.00 -7.30 -7.68
C ASP A 303 -12.76 -7.25 -6.34
N ARG A 304 -12.25 -6.48 -5.37
CA ARG A 304 -12.89 -6.29 -4.06
C ARG A 304 -14.17 -5.47 -4.14
N MET A 305 -14.19 -4.41 -4.96
CA MET A 305 -15.41 -3.63 -5.17
C MET A 305 -16.48 -4.48 -5.83
N THR A 306 -16.15 -5.26 -6.87
CA THR A 306 -17.11 -6.15 -7.54
C THR A 306 -17.64 -7.23 -6.58
N ALA A 307 -16.78 -7.87 -5.79
CA ALA A 307 -17.16 -8.98 -4.91
C ALA A 307 -17.94 -8.53 -3.65
N ASP A 308 -17.46 -7.47 -2.99
CA ASP A 308 -17.97 -7.09 -1.66
C ASP A 308 -18.76 -5.77 -1.68
N GLY A 309 -18.79 -5.00 -2.77
CA GLY A 309 -19.28 -3.62 -2.83
C GLY A 309 -20.69 -3.43 -2.25
N ALA A 310 -21.60 -4.35 -2.53
CA ALA A 310 -22.98 -4.33 -2.03
C ALA A 310 -23.10 -4.43 -0.50
N THR A 311 -22.03 -4.88 0.19
CA THR A 311 -21.96 -4.96 1.66
C THR A 311 -21.42 -3.69 2.31
N TRP A 312 -20.93 -2.74 1.51
CA TRP A 312 -20.37 -1.48 1.98
C TRP A 312 -21.38 -0.35 1.85
N ALA A 313 -21.44 0.47 2.90
CA ALA A 313 -22.03 1.80 2.86
C ALA A 313 -20.96 2.85 3.14
N ALA A 314 -21.13 4.05 2.59
CA ALA A 314 -20.21 5.15 2.76
C ALA A 314 -20.94 6.48 2.98
N THR A 315 -20.41 7.29 3.90
CA THR A 315 -20.87 8.66 4.11
C THR A 315 -19.71 9.59 4.47
N GLY A 316 -19.84 10.85 4.09
CA GLY A 316 -18.89 11.91 4.39
C GLY A 316 -18.95 12.99 3.32
N VAL A 317 -18.88 14.25 3.75
CA VAL A 317 -18.64 15.39 2.86
C VAL A 317 -17.16 15.36 2.48
N ILE A 318 -16.87 15.40 1.18
CA ILE A 318 -15.49 15.39 0.68
C ILE A 318 -15.11 16.78 0.18
N THR A 319 -13.87 17.17 0.42
CA THR A 319 -13.19 18.24 -0.32
C THR A 319 -12.63 17.73 -1.65
N SER A 320 -12.33 18.61 -2.61
CA SER A 320 -11.69 18.25 -3.90
C SER A 320 -10.36 17.51 -3.75
N ASP A 321 -9.64 17.72 -2.66
CA ASP A 321 -8.36 17.04 -2.39
C ASP A 321 -8.53 15.63 -1.80
N GLY A 322 -9.75 15.24 -1.41
CA GLY A 322 -10.06 13.92 -0.85
C GLY A 322 -10.15 13.83 0.67
N PHE A 323 -10.07 14.95 1.42
CA PHE A 323 -10.33 14.94 2.86
C PHE A 323 -11.82 14.82 3.19
N LEU A 324 -12.11 14.12 4.29
CA LEU A 324 -13.47 13.89 4.77
C LEU A 324 -13.81 14.83 5.92
N GLN A 325 -14.91 15.57 5.77
CA GLN A 325 -15.46 16.43 6.81
C GLN A 325 -16.49 15.69 7.67
N PRO A 326 -16.67 16.08 8.94
CA PRO A 326 -17.67 15.49 9.83
C PRO A 326 -19.12 15.59 9.32
N VAL A 327 -19.95 14.61 9.65
CA VAL A 327 -21.40 14.55 9.30
C VAL A 327 -22.23 14.01 10.47
N ALA A 328 -23.56 14.17 10.45
CA ALA A 328 -24.42 13.48 11.41
C ALA A 328 -24.34 11.96 11.20
N LEU A 329 -23.86 11.22 12.21
CA LEU A 329 -23.58 9.78 12.08
C LEU A 329 -24.61 8.88 12.74
N GLU A 330 -25.18 9.28 13.88
CA GLU A 330 -26.11 8.44 14.65
C GLU A 330 -27.28 7.90 13.80
N PRO A 331 -28.08 8.74 13.10
CA PRO A 331 -29.16 8.24 12.25
C PRO A 331 -28.64 7.38 11.08
N LYS A 332 -27.42 7.64 10.60
CA LYS A 332 -26.81 6.88 9.49
C LYS A 332 -26.36 5.49 9.92
N ILE A 333 -25.82 5.38 11.13
CA ILE A 333 -25.43 4.10 11.72
C ILE A 333 -26.68 3.26 11.94
N GLN A 334 -27.74 3.85 12.52
CA GLN A 334 -29.02 3.17 12.73
C GLN A 334 -29.62 2.66 11.41
N ALA A 335 -29.59 3.48 10.35
CA ALA A 335 -30.02 3.08 9.02
C ALA A 335 -29.22 1.89 8.46
N CYS A 336 -27.90 1.87 8.65
CA CYS A 336 -27.07 0.74 8.22
C CYS A 336 -27.29 -0.52 9.05
N VAL A 337 -27.55 -0.41 10.36
CA VAL A 337 -27.86 -1.56 11.23
C VAL A 337 -29.19 -2.20 10.82
N ALA A 338 -30.18 -1.38 10.45
CA ALA A 338 -31.48 -1.84 9.96
C ALA A 338 -31.40 -2.50 8.57
N HIS A 339 -30.35 -2.23 7.78
CA HIS A 339 -30.21 -2.72 6.42
C HIS A 339 -29.44 -4.05 6.36
N SER A 340 -30.14 -5.16 6.11
CA SER A 340 -29.60 -6.53 6.21
C SER A 340 -28.40 -6.85 5.32
N SER A 341 -28.26 -6.17 4.16
CA SER A 341 -27.13 -6.39 3.25
C SER A 341 -25.85 -5.66 3.66
N ILE A 342 -25.94 -4.62 4.51
CA ILE A 342 -24.80 -3.78 4.85
C ILE A 342 -24.07 -4.36 6.06
N GLN A 343 -22.79 -4.67 5.86
CA GLN A 343 -21.93 -5.23 6.92
C GLN A 343 -20.83 -4.26 7.31
N ARG A 344 -20.51 -3.26 6.46
CA ARG A 344 -19.37 -2.36 6.64
C ARG A 344 -19.78 -0.94 6.31
N LEU A 345 -19.42 0.01 7.18
CA LEU A 345 -19.73 1.42 7.01
C LEU A 345 -18.44 2.26 7.07
N ILE A 346 -18.20 3.09 6.05
CA ILE A 346 -17.10 4.06 6.03
C ILE A 346 -17.62 5.43 6.47
N THR A 347 -16.98 6.00 7.49
CA THR A 347 -17.38 7.27 8.12
C THR A 347 -16.20 8.23 8.24
N PRO A 348 -16.44 9.55 8.32
CA PRO A 348 -15.41 10.51 8.67
C PRO A 348 -14.91 10.28 10.10
N ARG A 349 -13.63 10.59 10.37
CA ARG A 349 -13.06 10.45 11.71
C ARG A 349 -13.56 11.57 12.64
N GLN A 350 -14.61 11.29 13.41
CA GLN A 350 -15.20 12.19 14.40
C GLN A 350 -15.58 11.48 15.71
N ARG A 351 -15.67 12.22 16.83
CA ARG A 351 -15.87 11.66 18.19
C ARG A 351 -17.21 10.92 18.36
N ALA A 352 -18.26 11.32 17.65
CA ALA A 352 -19.58 10.67 17.72
C ALA A 352 -19.58 9.24 17.15
N ALA A 353 -18.63 8.89 16.27
CA ALA A 353 -18.48 7.53 15.73
C ALA A 353 -17.98 6.50 16.76
N SER A 354 -17.66 6.94 17.99
CA SER A 354 -17.10 6.12 19.07
C SER A 354 -18.13 5.43 19.95
N ARG A 355 -19.44 5.68 19.76
CA ARG A 355 -20.50 5.14 20.62
C ARG A 355 -21.30 3.97 20.01
N ALA A 356 -20.96 3.51 18.81
CA ALA A 356 -21.40 2.19 18.33
C ALA A 356 -20.60 1.10 19.07
N PRO A 357 -21.17 -0.09 19.35
CA PRO A 357 -20.51 -1.13 20.15
C PRO A 357 -19.15 -1.45 19.53
N GLU A 358 -18.12 -1.21 20.33
CA GLU A 358 -16.72 -1.23 19.94
C GLU A 358 -16.29 -2.65 19.57
N ALA A 359 -16.26 -2.96 18.27
CA ALA A 359 -15.43 -4.03 17.76
C ALA A 359 -13.97 -3.55 17.83
N ASP A 360 -13.31 -3.90 18.93
CA ASP A 360 -11.88 -3.69 19.18
C ASP A 360 -11.04 -4.11 17.95
N PRO A 361 -10.13 -3.26 17.42
CA PRO A 361 -9.29 -3.61 16.28
C PRO A 361 -8.12 -4.54 16.63
N ARG A 362 -8.11 -5.21 17.80
CA ARG A 362 -7.11 -6.21 18.16
C ARG A 362 -7.43 -7.57 17.51
N PRO A 363 -6.48 -8.23 16.81
CA PRO A 363 -6.60 -9.65 16.53
C PRO A 363 -6.34 -10.42 17.84
N ILE A 364 -7.41 -10.80 18.52
CA ILE A 364 -7.35 -11.75 19.64
C ILE A 364 -6.96 -13.13 19.06
N PRO A 365 -5.93 -13.83 19.57
CA PRO A 365 -5.65 -15.21 19.18
C PRO A 365 -6.81 -16.12 19.65
N PRO A 366 -7.12 -17.22 18.95
CA PRO A 366 -8.34 -17.99 19.20
C PRO A 366 -8.30 -18.63 20.59
N GLU A 367 -9.03 -18.06 21.55
CA GLU A 367 -9.46 -18.79 22.73
C GLU A 367 -10.76 -19.53 22.35
N ILE A 368 -10.60 -20.83 22.14
CA ILE A 368 -11.68 -21.74 21.77
C ILE A 368 -12.54 -21.96 23.03
N VAL A 369 -13.61 -21.20 23.19
CA VAL A 369 -14.72 -21.62 24.05
C VAL A 369 -15.57 -22.62 23.25
N ARG A 370 -15.28 -23.91 23.45
CA ARG A 370 -16.12 -25.01 22.97
C ARG A 370 -17.43 -25.00 23.74
N LEU A 371 -18.51 -24.56 23.11
CA LEU A 371 -19.85 -25.04 23.45
C LEU A 371 -20.29 -26.02 22.36
N ARG A 372 -20.59 -27.23 22.83
CA ARG A 372 -20.81 -28.47 22.08
C ARG A 372 -22.11 -28.38 21.27
N PRO A 373 -22.12 -28.69 19.96
CA PRO A 373 -23.36 -28.74 19.20
C PRO A 373 -24.06 -30.10 19.41
N ALA A 374 -25.39 -30.09 19.48
CA ALA A 374 -26.23 -31.26 19.24
C ALA A 374 -26.67 -31.29 17.76
N PRO A 375 -26.91 -32.47 17.14
CA PRO A 375 -26.98 -32.58 15.68
C PRO A 375 -28.41 -32.60 15.09
N GLN A 376 -28.55 -31.85 13.98
CA GLN A 376 -29.40 -32.08 12.77
C GLN A 376 -30.95 -31.95 12.86
N PRO A 377 -31.72 -31.89 11.74
CA PRO A 377 -31.41 -31.52 10.33
C PRO A 377 -32.42 -30.52 9.65
N GLU A 378 -31.96 -29.90 8.56
CA GLU A 378 -32.63 -29.41 7.32
C GLU A 378 -34.00 -28.67 7.25
N LEU A 379 -34.06 -27.78 6.24
CA LEU A 379 -35.20 -27.32 5.41
C LEU A 379 -35.97 -26.00 5.72
N ARG A 380 -35.81 -25.08 4.75
CA ARG A 380 -36.65 -23.97 4.23
C ARG A 380 -38.01 -23.60 4.90
N ARG A 381 -38.19 -22.26 4.99
CA ARG A 381 -39.41 -21.38 5.00
C ARG A 381 -40.04 -21.02 6.36
N ALA A 382 -39.79 -19.75 6.74
CA ALA A 382 -40.58 -18.69 7.43
C ALA A 382 -41.70 -19.03 8.45
N PRO A 383 -42.12 -18.08 9.30
CA PRO A 383 -41.43 -17.01 10.02
C PRO A 383 -41.55 -17.22 11.56
N ALA A 384 -40.47 -17.06 12.32
CA ALA A 384 -40.55 -17.15 13.78
C ALA A 384 -40.34 -15.78 14.43
N VAL A 385 -41.43 -15.24 14.98
CA VAL A 385 -41.42 -14.15 15.95
C VAL A 385 -40.88 -14.72 17.27
N GLY A 386 -39.74 -14.19 17.75
CA GLY A 386 -39.12 -14.65 19.00
C GLY A 386 -37.70 -14.12 19.19
N TYR A 387 -37.60 -12.89 19.70
CA TYR A 387 -36.47 -12.19 20.32
C TYR A 387 -35.16 -12.98 20.59
N ALA A 388 -34.31 -13.05 19.56
CA ALA A 388 -32.85 -12.95 19.67
C ALA A 388 -32.32 -12.74 18.25
N ALA A 389 -32.60 -11.56 17.67
CA ALA A 389 -31.96 -11.17 16.42
C ALA A 389 -30.46 -11.04 16.71
N GLU A 390 -29.64 -11.94 16.14
CA GLU A 390 -28.19 -11.74 16.10
C GLU A 390 -27.95 -10.32 15.57
N ALA A 391 -27.39 -9.45 16.41
CA ALA A 391 -27.08 -8.09 16.01
C ALA A 391 -26.17 -8.17 14.79
N SER A 392 -26.60 -7.61 13.66
CA SER A 392 -25.74 -7.43 12.49
C SER A 392 -24.50 -6.66 12.97
N SER A 393 -23.35 -7.33 12.99
CA SER A 393 -22.11 -6.70 13.48
C SER A 393 -21.56 -5.74 12.43
N LEU A 394 -22.24 -4.60 12.28
CA LEU A 394 -21.85 -3.52 11.39
C LEU A 394 -20.44 -3.06 11.76
N ARG A 395 -19.47 -3.28 10.87
CA ARG A 395 -18.08 -2.87 11.07
C ARG A 395 -17.88 -1.44 10.59
N ILE A 396 -17.65 -0.53 11.52
CA ILE A 396 -17.41 0.88 11.21
C ILE A 396 -15.92 1.13 10.96
N ARG A 397 -15.60 1.72 9.82
CA ARG A 397 -14.25 2.21 9.47
C ARG A 397 -14.26 3.73 9.47
N ARG A 398 -13.35 4.32 10.24
CA ARG A 398 -13.18 5.77 10.34
C ARG A 398 -12.05 6.20 9.44
N CYS A 399 -12.33 7.14 8.55
CA CYS A 399 -11.38 7.65 7.58
C CYS A 399 -11.25 9.17 7.69
N ARG A 400 -10.03 9.69 7.53
CA ARG A 400 -9.75 11.12 7.36
C ARG A 400 -9.71 11.51 5.88
N HIS A 401 -9.43 10.54 5.01
CA HIS A 401 -9.18 10.77 3.60
C HIS A 401 -9.76 9.63 2.74
N VAL A 402 -10.23 9.92 1.52
CA VAL A 402 -10.78 8.92 0.57
C VAL A 402 -9.78 7.80 0.29
N ALA A 403 -8.50 8.13 0.21
CA ALA A 403 -7.44 7.14 0.06
C ALA A 403 -7.42 6.07 1.17
N GLU A 404 -7.80 6.40 2.42
CA GLU A 404 -7.95 5.39 3.48
C GLU A 404 -9.16 4.49 3.23
N ALA A 405 -10.25 5.05 2.68
CA ALA A 405 -11.43 4.29 2.27
C ALA A 405 -11.06 3.29 1.16
N VAL A 406 -10.39 3.76 0.10
CA VAL A 406 -9.86 2.92 -0.98
C VAL A 406 -8.91 1.85 -0.44
N PHE A 407 -8.05 2.22 0.51
CA PHE A 407 -7.11 1.29 1.13
C PHE A 407 -7.82 0.17 1.91
N SER A 408 -8.92 0.51 2.58
CA SER A 408 -9.75 -0.41 3.34
C SER A 408 -10.59 -1.34 2.46
N ILE A 409 -11.24 -0.80 1.42
CA ILE A 409 -12.06 -1.59 0.47
C ILE A 409 -11.17 -2.55 -0.32
N GLY A 410 -10.00 -2.06 -0.78
CA GLY A 410 -9.01 -2.90 -1.44
C GLY A 410 -8.43 -3.98 -0.52
N GLY A 411 -8.65 -3.93 0.80
CA GLY A 411 -8.07 -4.90 1.73
C GLY A 411 -6.54 -4.92 1.64
N PHE A 412 -5.93 -3.75 1.45
CA PHE A 412 -4.49 -3.65 1.26
C PHE A 412 -3.71 -3.81 2.56
N ALA A 413 -4.35 -3.69 3.73
CA ALA A 413 -3.67 -3.84 5.01
C ALA A 413 -3.13 -5.27 5.21
N SER A 414 -1.89 -5.40 5.69
CA SER A 414 -1.33 -6.69 6.11
C SER A 414 -0.43 -6.53 7.34
N TRP A 415 -0.83 -7.12 8.47
CA TRP A 415 -0.04 -7.09 9.70
C TRP A 415 1.33 -7.78 9.51
N ALA A 416 1.35 -8.91 8.82
CA ALA A 416 2.61 -9.61 8.51
C ALA A 416 3.58 -8.74 7.69
N GLN A 417 3.07 -7.92 6.78
CA GLN A 417 3.91 -6.98 6.03
C GLN A 417 4.42 -5.84 6.93
N VAL A 418 3.58 -5.31 7.82
CA VAL A 418 4.01 -4.29 8.80
C VAL A 418 5.15 -4.84 9.67
N ALA A 419 5.00 -6.04 10.23
CA ALA A 419 6.05 -6.70 11.01
C ALA A 419 7.33 -6.90 10.19
N THR A 420 7.20 -7.34 8.93
CA THR A 420 8.35 -7.50 8.02
C THR A 420 9.05 -6.17 7.75
N ASN A 421 8.29 -5.09 7.53
CA ASN A 421 8.84 -3.74 7.32
C ASN A 421 9.60 -3.26 8.57
N VAL A 422 9.04 -3.48 9.77
CA VAL A 422 9.70 -3.11 11.03
C VAL A 422 11.04 -3.85 11.19
N VAL A 423 11.06 -5.16 10.93
CA VAL A 423 12.30 -5.96 10.98
C VAL A 423 13.31 -5.47 9.93
N ALA A 424 12.88 -5.24 8.69
CA ALA A 424 13.75 -4.75 7.63
C ALA A 424 14.33 -3.36 7.94
N LEU A 425 13.54 -2.48 8.56
CA LEU A 425 13.98 -1.16 9.02
C LEU A 425 15.00 -1.28 10.15
N ALA A 426 14.76 -2.15 11.14
CA ALA A 426 15.70 -2.39 12.23
C ALA A 426 17.05 -2.92 11.70
N LEU A 427 17.02 -3.92 10.82
CA LEU A 427 18.25 -4.45 10.19
C LEU A 427 18.98 -3.39 9.36
N SER A 428 18.23 -2.57 8.61
CA SER A 428 18.82 -1.48 7.82
C SER A 428 19.44 -0.42 8.73
N ALA A 429 18.79 -0.06 9.83
CA ALA A 429 19.34 0.87 10.81
C ALA A 429 20.64 0.32 11.42
N SER A 430 20.70 -0.97 11.74
CA SER A 430 21.94 -1.62 12.21
C SER A 430 23.06 -1.54 11.18
N VAL A 431 22.79 -1.83 9.90
CA VAL A 431 23.81 -1.74 8.84
C VAL A 431 24.27 -0.30 8.63
N ILE A 432 23.35 0.67 8.65
CA ILE A 432 23.68 2.10 8.53
C ILE A 432 24.53 2.57 9.72
N ALA A 433 24.19 2.18 10.94
CA ALA A 433 24.97 2.47 12.14
C ALA A 433 26.37 1.82 12.07
N ALA A 434 26.47 0.65 11.45
CA ALA A 434 27.74 -0.06 11.22
C ALA A 434 28.52 0.46 10.01
N LEU A 435 28.02 1.43 9.24
CA LEU A 435 28.64 1.83 7.98
C LEU A 435 30.09 2.36 8.15
N PRO A 436 30.43 3.15 9.18
CA PRO A 436 31.81 3.54 9.44
C PRO A 436 32.70 2.32 9.69
N ASP A 437 32.27 1.42 10.57
CA ASP A 437 32.95 0.17 10.89
C ASP A 437 33.17 -0.71 9.65
N LEU A 438 32.13 -0.92 8.85
CA LEU A 438 32.19 -1.69 7.60
C LEU A 438 33.19 -1.06 6.61
N ARG A 439 33.21 0.27 6.51
CA ARG A 439 34.18 0.99 5.68
C ARG A 439 35.61 0.69 6.13
N TYR A 440 35.89 0.74 7.44
CA TYR A 440 37.24 0.46 7.96
C TYR A 440 37.62 -1.01 7.96
N ILE A 441 36.66 -1.93 7.96
CA ILE A 441 36.95 -3.35 7.73
C ILE A 441 37.33 -3.59 6.26
N ILE A 442 36.62 -2.95 5.31
CA ILE A 442 36.81 -3.16 3.87
C ILE A 442 38.05 -2.42 3.34
N VAL A 443 38.23 -1.18 3.81
CA VAL A 443 39.34 -0.27 3.48
C VAL A 443 39.95 0.20 4.80
N PRO A 444 40.92 -0.55 5.34
CA PRO A 444 41.43 -0.26 6.66
C PRO A 444 42.27 1.03 6.68
N PRO A 445 42.25 1.78 7.80
CA PRO A 445 43.01 3.02 7.93
C PRO A 445 44.50 2.74 7.80
N ALA A 446 45.24 3.73 7.27
CA ALA A 446 46.69 3.67 7.15
C ALA A 446 47.35 3.41 8.51
N ALA A 447 48.50 2.75 8.50
CA ALA A 447 49.28 2.52 9.72
C ALA A 447 49.73 3.87 10.29
N PRO A 448 49.37 4.21 11.54
CA PRO A 448 49.75 5.49 12.12
C PRO A 448 51.22 5.49 12.51
N ALA A 449 51.89 6.61 12.31
CA ALA A 449 53.22 6.83 12.83
C ALA A 449 53.16 7.15 14.33
N VAL A 450 54.21 6.78 15.06
CA VAL A 450 54.39 7.25 16.43
C VAL A 450 54.94 8.67 16.38
N VAL A 451 54.35 9.55 17.18
CA VAL A 451 54.72 10.97 17.32
C VAL A 451 55.00 11.30 18.79
N PRO A 452 55.70 12.42 19.09
CA PRO A 452 55.79 12.93 20.46
C PRO A 452 54.40 13.33 21.01
N PRO A 453 54.24 13.52 22.34
CA PRO A 453 55.26 13.43 23.40
C PRO A 453 55.60 11.99 23.80
N SER A 454 56.78 11.82 24.39
CA SER A 454 57.19 10.57 25.03
C SER A 454 56.71 10.50 26.48
N SER A 455 56.89 9.36 27.15
CA SER A 455 56.47 9.24 28.55
C SER A 455 57.42 10.01 29.48
N PRO A 456 56.91 10.87 30.38
CA PRO A 456 57.73 11.57 31.37
C PRO A 456 58.20 10.67 32.53
N SER A 457 57.73 9.42 32.61
CA SER A 457 58.03 8.51 33.72
C SER A 457 58.51 7.14 33.22
N PRO A 458 59.56 6.53 33.82
CA PRO A 458 60.03 5.20 33.44
C PRO A 458 59.03 4.07 33.79
N TYR A 459 57.97 4.37 34.55
CA TYR A 459 56.94 3.40 34.94
C TYR A 459 55.65 3.51 34.13
N PHE A 460 55.55 4.50 33.25
CA PHE A 460 54.46 4.65 32.29
C PHE A 460 55.06 4.65 30.89
N LEU A 461 54.41 4.00 29.95
CA LEU A 461 54.76 4.12 28.54
C LEU A 461 53.60 4.81 27.83
N TRP A 462 53.90 5.95 27.23
CA TRP A 462 52.99 6.67 26.35
C TRP A 462 53.39 6.38 24.92
N VAL A 463 52.41 5.96 24.12
CA VAL A 463 52.59 5.76 22.68
C VAL A 463 51.57 6.64 22.00
N SER A 464 52.01 7.84 21.61
CA SER A 464 51.19 8.82 20.90
C SER A 464 51.23 8.51 19.40
N LEU A 465 50.06 8.50 18.76
CA LEU A 465 49.86 8.10 17.38
C LEU A 465 49.30 9.25 16.57
N ASP A 466 49.84 9.47 15.37
CA ASP A 466 49.24 10.38 14.39
C ASP A 466 48.07 9.67 13.69
N THR A 467 46.88 9.74 14.30
CA THR A 467 45.68 9.16 13.72
C THR A 467 44.41 9.93 14.10
N PRO A 468 43.51 10.15 13.13
CA PRO A 468 42.16 10.66 13.41
C PRO A 468 41.20 9.56 13.89
N HIS A 469 41.65 8.31 14.00
CA HIS A 469 40.80 7.14 14.29
C HIS A 469 41.37 6.25 15.41
N PRO A 470 41.60 6.78 16.63
CA PRO A 470 42.17 6.04 17.74
C PRO A 470 41.46 4.73 18.08
N GLU A 471 40.14 4.71 17.93
CA GLU A 471 39.26 3.63 18.34
C GLU A 471 39.48 2.31 17.60
N TYR A 472 40.27 2.31 16.51
CA TYR A 472 40.65 1.13 15.72
C TYR A 472 42.10 0.69 15.95
N PHE A 473 42.84 1.32 16.86
CA PHE A 473 44.22 0.95 17.17
C PHE A 473 44.38 0.54 18.64
N GLN A 474 45.24 -0.44 18.87
CA GLN A 474 45.67 -0.86 20.19
C GLN A 474 47.19 -1.00 20.20
N VAL A 475 47.81 -0.65 21.32
CA VAL A 475 49.24 -0.82 21.51
C VAL A 475 49.50 -2.04 22.38
N VAL A 476 50.42 -2.89 21.96
CA VAL A 476 50.83 -4.11 22.65
C VAL A 476 52.32 -4.06 22.94
N LEU A 477 52.70 -4.17 24.21
CA LEU A 477 54.09 -4.30 24.63
C LEU A 477 54.42 -5.78 24.83
N GLU A 478 55.41 -6.27 24.08
CA GLU A 478 56.03 -7.57 24.28
C GLU A 478 57.43 -7.37 24.87
N SER A 479 57.63 -7.77 26.13
CA SER A 479 58.89 -7.61 26.84
C SER A 479 59.12 -8.80 27.78
N PRO A 480 60.39 -9.25 27.95
CA PRO A 480 60.73 -10.23 28.97
C PRO A 480 60.78 -9.63 30.39
N ILE A 481 60.91 -8.31 30.52
CA ILE A 481 61.11 -7.60 31.81
C ILE A 481 59.81 -7.00 32.32
N TRP A 482 58.99 -6.45 31.42
CA TRP A 482 57.72 -5.82 31.72
C TRP A 482 56.57 -6.79 31.44
N ALA A 483 55.58 -6.84 32.34
CA ALA A 483 54.41 -7.68 32.12
C ALA A 483 53.76 -7.33 30.77
N ASN A 484 53.53 -8.33 29.91
CA ASN A 484 52.89 -8.13 28.61
C ASN A 484 51.55 -7.41 28.82
N ARG A 485 51.45 -6.18 28.32
CA ARG A 485 50.29 -5.32 28.51
C ARG A 485 49.78 -4.81 27.17
N ARG A 486 48.46 -4.69 27.09
CA ARG A 486 47.74 -4.08 25.96
C ARG A 486 47.03 -2.82 26.45
N ALA A 487 47.04 -1.75 25.67
CA ALA A 487 46.30 -0.53 25.95
C ALA A 487 45.62 0.00 24.69
N ASN A 488 44.35 0.38 24.81
CA ASN A 488 43.62 1.03 23.73
C ASN A 488 44.15 2.44 23.52
N VAL A 489 44.15 2.88 22.26
CA VAL A 489 44.48 4.27 21.92
C VAL A 489 43.21 5.10 22.13
N ALA A 490 43.35 6.24 22.80
CA ALA A 490 42.24 7.15 23.06
C ALA A 490 42.71 8.61 22.97
N GLU A 491 41.79 9.51 22.64
CA GLU A 491 42.04 10.94 22.73
C GLU A 491 42.19 11.35 24.20
N ARG A 492 43.31 12.00 24.51
CA ARG A 492 43.56 12.58 25.83
C ARG A 492 43.43 14.10 25.74
N ASN A 493 42.38 14.60 26.39
CA ASN A 493 42.16 16.02 26.59
C ASN A 493 42.98 16.46 27.82
N GLY A 494 44.04 17.24 27.60
CA GLY A 494 44.97 17.71 28.62
C GLY A 494 46.22 18.31 27.95
N ALA A 495 47.15 18.89 28.70
CA ALA A 495 48.46 19.29 28.15
C ALA A 495 49.50 18.20 28.48
N PRO A 496 50.18 17.60 27.48
CA PRO A 496 49.99 17.76 26.04
C PRO A 496 48.78 16.96 25.52
N ALA A 497 47.99 17.56 24.65
CA ALA A 497 46.82 16.90 24.05
C ALA A 497 47.33 15.94 22.99
N SER A 498 46.95 14.68 23.06
CA SER A 498 47.49 13.65 22.18
C SER A 498 46.54 12.47 22.04
N VAL A 499 46.61 11.80 20.90
CA VAL A 499 45.93 10.54 20.65
C VAL A 499 46.89 9.43 21.06
N ARG A 500 46.72 8.84 22.25
CA ARG A 500 47.75 7.95 22.82
C ARG A 500 47.21 6.73 23.54
N ALA A 501 48.03 5.69 23.60
CA ALA A 501 47.86 4.57 24.50
C ALA A 501 48.77 4.73 25.72
N GLU A 502 48.22 4.52 26.91
CA GLU A 502 48.94 4.62 28.18
C GLU A 502 49.08 3.23 28.80
N ILE A 503 50.32 2.74 28.91
CA ILE A 503 50.62 1.44 29.49
C ILE A 503 51.34 1.67 30.82
N ARG A 504 50.72 1.24 31.92
CA ARG A 504 51.41 1.18 33.22
C ARG A 504 52.32 -0.03 33.25
N LEU A 505 53.61 0.21 33.38
CA LEU A 505 54.62 -0.82 33.40
C LEU A 505 54.71 -1.45 34.80
N THR A 506 54.77 -2.77 34.86
CA THR A 506 54.98 -3.52 36.10
C THR A 506 56.08 -4.52 35.84
N ARG A 507 57.13 -4.47 36.65
CA ARG A 507 58.33 -5.28 36.49
C ARG A 507 58.05 -6.71 36.94
N VAL A 508 58.39 -7.70 36.12
CA VAL A 508 58.16 -9.13 36.39
C VAL A 508 59.31 -9.73 37.20
N GLU A 509 60.56 -9.31 36.97
CA GLU A 509 61.75 -9.81 37.67
C GLU A 509 62.63 -8.70 38.28
N LYS A 510 63.23 -8.97 39.45
CA LYS A 510 64.24 -8.11 40.13
C LYS A 510 65.64 -8.20 39.48
N SER A 511 65.74 -8.31 38.16
CA SER A 511 67.02 -8.40 37.44
C SER A 511 67.61 -7.01 37.15
N GLU A 512 68.79 -6.67 37.67
CA GLU A 512 69.48 -5.36 37.52
C GLU A 512 69.90 -4.97 36.09
N ARG A 513 69.57 -5.76 35.05
CA ARG A 513 70.00 -5.48 33.67
C ARG A 513 68.96 -4.70 32.86
N VAL A 514 69.45 -3.60 32.26
CA VAL A 514 68.93 -2.78 31.14
C VAL A 514 67.40 -2.64 31.05
N LEU A 515 66.87 -1.48 31.48
CA LEU A 515 65.46 -1.08 31.46
C LEU A 515 64.83 -0.97 30.05
N ASP A 516 65.65 -1.00 28.99
CA ASP A 516 65.26 -0.66 27.61
C ASP A 516 64.83 -1.86 26.74
N GLN A 517 64.58 -3.04 27.32
CA GLN A 517 64.24 -4.24 26.54
C GLN A 517 62.72 -4.42 26.34
N GLY A 518 62.27 -4.32 25.09
CA GLY A 518 60.90 -4.61 24.67
C GLY A 518 60.60 -4.17 23.25
N THR A 519 59.65 -4.83 22.60
CA THR A 519 59.09 -4.41 21.31
C THR A 519 57.65 -3.97 21.50
N VAL A 520 57.35 -2.77 21.01
CA VAL A 520 56.00 -2.22 20.99
C VAL A 520 55.40 -2.42 19.61
N TYR A 521 54.25 -3.07 19.56
CA TYR A 521 53.48 -3.28 18.37
C TYR A 521 52.24 -2.39 18.38
N ILE A 522 51.94 -1.79 17.23
CA ILE A 522 50.64 -1.16 16.97
C ILE A 522 49.78 -2.22 16.28
N GLU A 523 48.71 -2.65 16.93
CA GLU A 523 47.69 -3.54 16.38
C GLU A 523 46.51 -2.72 15.85
N ARG A 524 46.16 -2.92 14.58
CA ARG A 524 44.91 -2.46 14.00
C ARG A 524 43.80 -3.47 14.33
N ARG A 525 42.73 -2.98 14.96
CA ARG A 525 41.59 -3.79 15.40
C ARG A 525 40.33 -3.42 14.64
N PRO A 526 39.85 -4.30 13.76
CA PRO A 526 38.55 -4.10 13.15
C PRO A 526 37.45 -4.25 14.21
N ARG A 527 36.39 -3.45 14.05
CA ARG A 527 35.25 -3.40 14.96
C ARG A 527 33.95 -3.42 14.17
N PHE A 528 32.87 -3.90 14.78
CA PHE A 528 31.52 -3.89 14.24
C PHE A 528 30.51 -3.64 15.36
N LEU A 529 29.79 -2.52 15.33
CA LEU A 529 28.72 -2.16 16.28
C LEU A 529 29.12 -2.43 17.73
N SER A 530 30.28 -1.89 18.15
CA SER A 530 30.94 -2.02 19.45
C SER A 530 31.80 -3.27 19.69
N ARG A 531 31.58 -4.39 18.98
CA ARG A 531 32.40 -5.58 19.11
C ARG A 531 33.75 -5.39 18.41
N SER A 532 34.85 -5.75 19.08
CA SER A 532 36.20 -5.76 18.50
C SER A 532 36.62 -7.19 18.17
N TYR A 533 37.30 -7.39 17.04
CA TYR A 533 37.76 -8.72 16.60
C TYR A 533 39.26 -8.91 16.82
N ALA A 534 39.66 -10.16 17.01
CA ALA A 534 41.02 -10.63 17.25
C ALA A 534 41.36 -11.81 16.30
N PRO A 535 42.64 -11.97 15.90
CA PRO A 535 43.78 -11.13 16.25
C PRO A 535 43.75 -9.79 15.49
N GLY A 536 44.29 -8.75 16.12
CA GLY A 536 44.59 -7.50 15.42
C GLY A 536 45.75 -7.68 14.45
N GLU A 537 45.77 -6.91 13.37
CA GLU A 537 46.89 -6.90 12.43
C GLU A 537 48.01 -6.01 12.98
N ARG A 538 49.23 -6.54 13.08
CA ARG A 538 50.40 -5.76 13.52
C ARG A 538 50.85 -4.85 12.38
N VAL A 539 50.55 -3.56 12.47
CA VAL A 539 50.83 -2.56 11.43
C VAL A 539 52.04 -1.67 11.73
N GLY A 540 52.53 -1.68 12.97
CA GLY A 540 53.71 -0.92 13.39
C GLY A 540 54.56 -1.72 14.38
N ARG A 541 55.88 -1.52 14.34
CA ARG A 541 56.86 -2.16 15.23
C ARG A 541 57.92 -1.15 15.63
N TYR A 542 58.02 -0.88 16.93
CA TYR A 542 58.96 0.10 17.49
C TYR A 542 59.71 -0.52 18.66
N SER A 543 61.00 -0.16 18.84
CA SER A 543 61.73 -0.55 20.05
C SER A 543 61.32 0.33 21.21
N PHE A 544 61.30 -0.24 22.42
CA PHE A 544 61.02 0.53 23.64
C PHE A 544 61.97 1.73 23.80
N SER A 545 63.26 1.54 23.48
CA SER A 545 64.29 2.59 23.51
C SER A 545 64.08 3.73 22.52
N TYR A 546 63.44 3.47 21.38
CA TYR A 546 63.10 4.51 20.41
C TYR A 546 61.98 5.40 20.96
N LEU A 547 60.97 4.76 21.56
CA LEU A 547 59.80 5.44 22.10
C LEU A 547 60.12 6.31 23.33
N SER A 548 61.07 5.87 24.16
CA SER A 548 61.50 6.62 25.36
C SER A 548 62.43 7.80 25.04
N ARG A 549 62.91 7.91 23.80
CA ARG A 549 63.83 8.98 23.36
C ARG A 549 63.19 9.94 22.33
N LEU A 550 61.89 9.82 22.09
CA LEU A 550 61.16 10.77 21.27
C LEU A 550 61.18 12.14 21.95
N PRO A 551 61.71 13.20 21.29
CA PRO A 551 61.84 14.51 21.91
C PRO A 551 60.47 15.09 22.23
N ASP A 552 60.31 15.64 23.43
CA ASP A 552 59.17 16.47 23.78
C ASP A 552 59.41 17.85 23.12
N GLU A 553 58.72 18.13 22.01
CA GLU A 553 58.74 19.47 21.38
C GLU A 553 57.98 20.51 22.21
#